data_AF-A0A9W5XZD1-F1
#
_entry.id   AF-A0A9W5XZD1-F1
#
_cell.length_a   1.000
_cell.length_b   1.000
_cell.length_c   1.000
_cell.angle_alpha   90.00
_cell.angle_beta   90.00
_cell.angle_gamma   90.00
#
_symmetry.space_group_name_H-M   'P 1'
#
loop_
_entity.id
_entity.type
_entity.pdbx_description
1 polymer ?
#
loop_
_entity_poly.entity_id
_entity_poly.type
_entity_poly.pdbx_seq_one_letter_code
_entity_poly.pdbx_strand_id
1 'polypeptide(L)'
;MDKEMKDKFNKLIKMVPYFDDEYWTYFGYGESWGNKCSRCYIKTKSYNSPNIECINCWKFEIWEDNLTSLDDAILFLLEEAEKDHNLSGKVMKNKALTYEEKGKRLGSGISHSIPDSAKPDRYLSGEITCDRVILIYNQSIEERDMRMDRILLGLKESGIYKKDSFPYRRGCIEPHEKFFGPWENWFEMNKDYK
;
A
#
# COMPACT_ATOMS: atom_id res chain seq x y z
N MET A 1 -5.97 4.06 -20.80
CA MET A 1 -6.51 2.71 -21.09
C MET A 1 -7.16 2.62 -22.48
N ASP A 2 -6.74 1.67 -23.31
CA ASP A 2 -7.42 1.37 -24.59
C ASP A 2 -8.72 0.56 -24.39
N LYS A 3 -9.41 0.23 -25.49
CA LYS A 3 -10.69 -0.50 -25.44
C LYS A 3 -10.54 -1.91 -24.86
N GLU A 4 -9.53 -2.66 -25.28
CA GLU A 4 -9.31 -4.04 -24.85
C GLU A 4 -9.00 -4.10 -23.36
N MET A 5 -8.09 -3.24 -22.90
CA MET A 5 -7.79 -3.08 -21.48
C MET A 5 -9.02 -2.69 -20.67
N LYS A 6 -9.85 -1.77 -21.18
CA LYS A 6 -11.07 -1.33 -20.51
C LYS A 6 -12.10 -2.46 -20.38
N ASP A 7 -12.26 -3.27 -21.42
CA ASP A 7 -13.16 -4.43 -21.39
C ASP A 7 -12.67 -5.48 -20.39
N LYS A 8 -11.36 -5.72 -20.35
CA LYS A 8 -10.73 -6.62 -19.37
C LYS A 8 -10.87 -6.11 -17.94
N PHE A 9 -10.61 -4.83 -17.70
CA PHE A 9 -10.83 -4.18 -16.41
C PHE A 9 -12.28 -4.32 -15.94
N ASN A 10 -13.25 -4.00 -16.81
CA ASN A 10 -14.68 -4.09 -16.51
C ASN A 10 -15.13 -5.53 -16.19
N LYS A 11 -14.47 -6.53 -16.76
CA LYS A 11 -14.70 -7.94 -16.42
C LYS A 11 -14.15 -8.24 -15.02
N LEU A 12 -12.91 -7.85 -14.74
CA LEU A 12 -12.23 -8.11 -13.47
C LEU A 12 -12.95 -7.49 -12.27
N ILE A 13 -13.38 -6.23 -12.35
CA ILE A 13 -14.07 -5.57 -11.24
C ILE A 13 -15.45 -6.15 -10.91
N LYS A 14 -15.99 -7.05 -11.75
CA LYS A 14 -17.21 -7.82 -11.45
C LYS A 14 -16.92 -9.10 -10.67
N MET A 15 -15.68 -9.58 -10.73
CA MET A 15 -15.24 -10.83 -10.13
C MET A 15 -14.48 -10.56 -8.83
N VAL A 16 -13.64 -9.53 -8.84
CA VAL A 16 -12.81 -9.06 -7.73
C VAL A 16 -13.55 -7.94 -7.00
N PRO A 17 -13.66 -7.98 -5.64
CA PRO A 17 -14.19 -6.87 -4.88
C PRO A 17 -13.44 -5.59 -5.25
N TYR A 18 -14.18 -4.55 -5.63
CA TYR A 18 -13.63 -3.29 -6.08
C TYR A 18 -14.57 -2.16 -5.67
N PHE A 19 -14.09 -1.25 -4.83
CA PHE A 19 -14.92 -0.14 -4.34
C PHE A 19 -14.09 1.06 -3.95
N ASP A 20 -14.78 2.17 -3.77
CA ASP A 20 -14.20 3.50 -3.70
C ASP A 20 -14.66 4.22 -2.42
N ASP A 21 -13.74 4.91 -1.73
CA ASP A 21 -14.06 5.96 -0.77
C ASP A 21 -13.55 7.34 -1.27
N GLU A 22 -13.53 8.36 -0.41
CA GLU A 22 -13.07 9.71 -0.76
C GLU A 22 -11.58 9.75 -1.20
N TYR A 23 -10.73 8.89 -0.63
CA TYR A 23 -9.28 8.94 -0.75
C TYR A 23 -8.65 7.73 -1.43
N TRP A 24 -9.33 6.58 -1.39
CA TRP A 24 -8.81 5.27 -1.75
C TRP A 24 -9.78 4.51 -2.65
N THR A 25 -9.19 3.73 -3.55
CA THR A 25 -9.85 2.65 -4.27
C THR A 25 -9.34 1.33 -3.72
N TYR A 26 -10.22 0.49 -3.23
CA TYR A 26 -9.91 -0.81 -2.63
C TYR A 26 -10.15 -1.92 -3.64
N PHE A 27 -9.32 -2.95 -3.59
CA PHE A 27 -9.49 -4.15 -4.42
C PHE A 27 -9.05 -5.43 -3.70
N GLY A 28 -9.57 -6.56 -4.17
CA GLY A 28 -9.14 -7.90 -3.76
C GLY A 28 -9.97 -8.53 -2.65
N TYR A 29 -9.55 -9.72 -2.20
CA TYR A 29 -10.37 -10.66 -1.41
C TYR A 29 -9.90 -10.86 0.03
N GLY A 30 -8.77 -10.26 0.42
CA GLY A 30 -8.24 -10.40 1.78
C GLY A 30 -9.18 -9.87 2.87
N GLU A 31 -8.76 -9.99 4.13
CA GLU A 31 -9.47 -9.43 5.29
C GLU A 31 -9.95 -8.01 4.93
N SER A 32 -11.16 -7.62 5.36
CA SER A 32 -11.63 -6.25 5.16
C SER A 32 -10.68 -5.32 5.92
N TRP A 33 -9.57 -4.94 5.28
CA TRP A 33 -8.51 -4.16 5.90
C TRP A 33 -9.04 -2.77 6.24
N GLY A 34 -10.13 -2.32 5.60
CA GLY A 34 -10.92 -1.19 6.07
C GLY A 34 -11.45 -1.40 7.51
N ASN A 35 -12.04 -2.56 7.80
CA ASN A 35 -12.47 -2.93 9.15
C ASN A 35 -11.27 -3.09 10.11
N LYS A 36 -10.23 -3.83 9.72
CA LYS A 36 -9.02 -4.00 10.58
C LYS A 36 -8.31 -2.68 10.87
N CYS A 37 -8.14 -1.81 9.89
CA CYS A 37 -7.58 -0.47 10.09
C CYS A 37 -8.49 0.37 10.99
N SER A 38 -9.82 0.28 10.86
CA SER A 38 -10.76 0.99 11.74
C SER A 38 -10.72 0.47 13.18
N ARG A 39 -10.68 -0.86 13.40
CA ARG A 39 -10.50 -1.48 14.72
C ARG A 39 -9.17 -1.10 15.35
N CYS A 40 -8.11 -1.18 14.55
CA CYS A 40 -6.78 -0.72 14.95
C CYS A 40 -6.88 0.75 15.39
N TYR A 41 -7.38 1.66 14.55
CA TYR A 41 -7.54 3.07 14.86
C TYR A 41 -8.29 3.32 16.18
N ILE A 42 -9.46 2.72 16.36
CA ILE A 42 -10.30 2.94 17.55
C ILE A 42 -9.56 2.50 18.82
N LYS A 43 -8.96 1.31 18.84
CA LYS A 43 -8.22 0.80 20.00
C LYS A 43 -6.99 1.67 20.26
N THR A 44 -6.24 1.96 19.22
CA THR A 44 -5.00 2.73 19.24
C THR A 44 -5.27 4.15 19.79
N LYS A 45 -6.32 4.84 19.31
CA LYS A 45 -6.78 6.13 19.87
C LYS A 45 -7.21 6.05 21.35
N SER A 46 -7.74 4.92 21.80
CA SER A 46 -8.27 4.77 23.16
C SER A 46 -7.18 4.49 24.18
N TYR A 47 -6.18 3.66 23.83
CA TYR A 47 -5.16 3.18 24.77
C TYR A 47 -3.85 3.95 24.70
N ASN A 48 -3.63 4.79 23.67
CA ASN A 48 -2.33 5.43 23.42
C ASN A 48 -1.16 4.43 23.46
N SER A 49 -1.41 3.19 23.01
CA SER A 49 -0.38 2.18 22.75
C SER A 49 -0.72 1.36 21.51
N PRO A 50 0.28 0.85 20.77
CA PRO A 50 0.04 -0.14 19.74
C PRO A 50 -0.61 -1.41 20.34
N ASN A 51 -1.47 -2.06 19.56
CA ASN A 51 -2.19 -3.25 20.00
C ASN A 51 -2.11 -4.37 18.96
N ILE A 52 -2.60 -5.56 19.35
CA ILE A 52 -2.52 -6.78 18.53
C ILE A 52 -3.26 -6.69 17.19
N GLU A 53 -4.28 -5.84 17.05
CA GLU A 53 -4.95 -5.62 15.75
C GLU A 53 -4.03 -4.92 14.74
N CYS A 54 -3.01 -4.22 15.25
CA CYS A 54 -2.12 -3.39 14.46
C CYS A 54 -0.73 -3.99 14.26
N ILE A 55 -0.33 -4.95 15.10
CA ILE A 55 1.06 -5.39 15.22
C ILE A 55 1.58 -6.06 13.94
N ASN A 56 0.76 -6.85 13.23
CA ASN A 56 1.14 -7.50 11.97
C ASN A 56 0.46 -6.84 10.75
N CYS A 57 0.36 -5.52 10.75
CA CYS A 57 -0.25 -4.78 9.64
C CYS A 57 0.76 -4.50 8.52
N TRP A 58 1.26 -5.56 7.88
CA TRP A 58 2.29 -5.48 6.85
C TRP A 58 1.78 -5.01 5.51
N LYS A 59 2.56 -4.15 4.85
CA LYS A 59 2.27 -3.69 3.49
C LYS A 59 3.56 -3.49 2.72
N PHE A 60 3.54 -3.81 1.43
CA PHE A 60 4.50 -3.25 0.49
C PHE A 60 3.81 -2.24 -0.42
N GLU A 61 4.63 -1.37 -1.00
CA GLU A 61 4.19 -0.16 -1.66
C GLU A 61 4.65 -0.16 -3.12
N ILE A 62 3.72 0.14 -4.02
CA ILE A 62 4.02 0.32 -5.43
C ILE A 62 3.75 1.79 -5.74
N TRP A 63 4.82 2.54 -5.98
CA TRP A 63 4.78 3.96 -6.26
C TRP A 63 4.51 4.22 -7.74
N GLU A 64 3.59 5.13 -8.06
CA GLU A 64 3.25 5.49 -9.44
C GLU A 64 4.48 5.94 -10.22
N ASP A 65 5.39 6.69 -9.60
CA ASP A 65 6.63 7.13 -10.25
C ASP A 65 7.56 5.99 -10.70
N ASN A 66 7.52 4.86 -9.99
CA ASN A 66 8.27 3.66 -10.36
C ASN A 66 7.55 2.82 -11.44
N LEU A 67 6.31 3.19 -11.81
CA LEU A 67 5.55 2.54 -12.87
C LEU A 67 5.77 3.22 -14.23
N THR A 68 5.65 2.46 -15.31
CA THR A 68 5.53 3.00 -16.68
C THR A 68 4.07 3.29 -17.03
N SER A 69 3.13 2.56 -16.43
CA SER A 69 1.68 2.73 -16.61
C SER A 69 0.93 2.27 -15.36
N LEU A 70 0.15 3.18 -14.77
CA LEU A 70 -0.69 2.87 -13.62
C LEU A 70 -1.87 1.97 -13.99
N ASP A 71 -2.49 2.21 -15.14
CA ASP A 71 -3.64 1.42 -15.61
C ASP A 71 -3.25 -0.05 -15.76
N ASP A 72 -2.08 -0.32 -16.36
CA ASP A 72 -1.55 -1.68 -16.53
C ASP A 72 -1.23 -2.34 -15.19
N ALA A 73 -0.66 -1.58 -14.25
CA ALA A 73 -0.35 -2.09 -12.92
C ALA A 73 -1.61 -2.48 -12.14
N ILE A 74 -2.66 -1.64 -12.18
CA ILE A 74 -3.94 -1.94 -11.53
C ILE A 74 -4.56 -3.18 -12.17
N LEU A 75 -4.52 -3.29 -13.51
CA LEU A 75 -5.05 -4.43 -14.23
C LEU A 75 -4.33 -5.72 -13.83
N PHE A 76 -2.99 -5.71 -13.81
CA PHE A 76 -2.17 -6.81 -13.36
C PHE A 76 -2.53 -7.24 -11.92
N LEU A 77 -2.66 -6.27 -11.01
CA LEU A 77 -2.99 -6.55 -9.61
C LEU A 77 -4.39 -7.13 -9.43
N LEU A 78 -5.35 -6.75 -10.27
CA LEU A 78 -6.69 -7.35 -10.27
C LEU A 78 -6.64 -8.79 -10.77
N GLU A 79 -5.84 -9.10 -11.79
CA GLU A 79 -5.64 -10.49 -12.23
C GLU A 79 -4.97 -11.33 -11.14
N GLU A 80 -3.96 -10.77 -10.46
CA GLU A 80 -3.32 -11.45 -9.33
C GLU A 80 -4.29 -11.65 -8.17
N ALA A 81 -5.19 -10.69 -7.91
CA ALA A 81 -6.25 -10.84 -6.91
C ALA A 81 -7.23 -11.96 -7.27
N GLU A 82 -7.67 -12.03 -8.53
CA GLU A 82 -8.55 -13.10 -9.04
C GLU A 82 -7.91 -14.49 -8.90
N LYS A 83 -6.59 -14.61 -9.12
CA LYS A 83 -5.87 -15.89 -9.00
C LYS A 83 -5.66 -16.30 -7.53
N ASP A 84 -5.23 -15.39 -6.69
CA ASP A 84 -4.79 -15.66 -5.30
C ASP A 84 -5.99 -15.80 -4.34
N HIS A 85 -7.10 -15.08 -4.58
CA HIS A 85 -8.26 -14.98 -3.68
C HIS A 85 -7.95 -14.59 -2.22
N ASN A 86 -6.71 -14.21 -1.91
CA ASN A 86 -6.29 -13.69 -0.62
C ASN A 86 -5.59 -12.33 -0.74
N LEU A 87 -5.14 -11.97 -1.94
CA LEU A 87 -4.52 -10.67 -2.20
C LEU A 87 -5.56 -9.57 -2.05
N SER A 88 -5.18 -8.51 -1.35
CA SER A 88 -5.94 -7.27 -1.28
C SER A 88 -5.03 -6.06 -1.21
N GLY A 89 -5.54 -4.96 -1.72
CA GLY A 89 -4.80 -3.71 -1.78
C GLY A 89 -5.71 -2.50 -1.82
N LYS A 90 -5.07 -1.34 -1.78
CA LYS A 90 -5.73 -0.07 -2.07
C LYS A 90 -4.82 0.87 -2.84
N VAL A 91 -5.41 1.60 -3.76
CA VAL A 91 -4.77 2.61 -4.61
C VAL A 91 -5.19 3.98 -4.10
N MET A 92 -4.24 4.88 -3.90
CA MET A 92 -4.54 6.26 -3.55
C MET A 92 -5.20 6.97 -4.75
N LYS A 93 -6.33 7.66 -4.55
CA LYS A 93 -7.02 8.34 -5.66
C LYS A 93 -6.33 9.63 -6.06
N ASN A 94 -5.90 10.42 -5.08
CA ASN A 94 -5.31 11.74 -5.29
C ASN A 94 -3.80 11.69 -5.08
N LYS A 95 -3.05 12.33 -5.99
CA LYS A 95 -1.57 12.39 -5.89
C LYS A 95 -1.11 13.10 -4.62
N ALA A 96 -1.94 13.97 -4.04
CA ALA A 96 -1.63 14.78 -2.88
C ALA A 96 -2.61 14.53 -1.72
N LEU A 97 -2.35 13.49 -0.95
CA LEU A 97 -2.67 13.55 0.48
C LEU A 97 -1.54 14.33 1.17
N THR A 98 -1.62 15.66 1.06
CA THR A 98 -0.78 16.53 1.89
C THR A 98 -1.46 16.64 3.24
N TYR A 99 -0.88 16.03 4.27
CA TYR A 99 -1.34 16.22 5.64
C TYR A 99 -0.73 17.52 6.17
N GLU A 100 -1.47 18.62 6.10
CA GLU A 100 -1.04 19.89 6.70
C GLU A 100 -1.61 20.01 8.12
N GLU A 101 -0.77 20.37 9.08
CA GLU A 101 -1.22 20.78 10.41
C GLU A 101 -0.46 22.03 10.85
N LYS A 102 -1.21 23.09 11.19
CA LYS A 102 -0.66 24.37 11.67
C LYS A 102 0.40 24.98 10.73
N GLY A 103 0.19 24.87 9.41
CA GLY A 103 1.09 25.42 8.40
C GLY A 103 2.46 24.74 8.31
N LYS A 104 2.65 23.61 9.00
CA LYS A 104 3.82 22.74 8.83
C LYS A 104 3.42 21.53 7.99
N ARG A 105 4.20 21.32 6.92
CA ARG A 105 4.13 20.14 6.08
C ARG A 105 4.48 18.91 6.93
N LEU A 106 3.48 18.10 7.28
CA LEU A 106 3.71 16.74 7.75
C LEU A 106 3.83 15.90 6.48
N GLY A 107 4.88 15.08 6.38
CA GLY A 107 5.16 14.29 5.17
C GLY A 107 3.95 13.45 4.71
N SER A 108 4.06 12.82 3.55
CA SER A 108 2.96 12.05 2.95
C SER A 108 2.50 10.81 3.75
N GLY A 109 2.99 10.58 4.97
CA GLY A 109 2.74 9.34 5.74
C GLY A 109 3.33 8.08 5.07
N ILE A 110 4.27 8.29 4.15
CA ILE A 110 4.95 7.26 3.36
C ILE A 110 6.47 7.28 3.62
N SER A 111 6.94 8.02 4.62
CA SER A 111 8.38 8.18 4.90
C SER A 111 9.05 6.98 5.55
N HIS A 112 8.28 6.11 6.20
CA HIS A 112 8.79 5.04 7.07
C HIS A 112 8.95 3.68 6.38
N SER A 113 8.69 3.61 5.07
CA SER A 113 8.94 2.37 4.34
C SER A 113 10.43 2.17 4.06
N ILE A 114 10.85 0.90 3.98
CA ILE A 114 12.23 0.48 3.74
C ILE A 114 12.26 -0.60 2.64
N PRO A 115 13.36 -0.73 1.87
CA PRO A 115 14.54 0.14 1.88
C PRO A 115 14.31 1.45 1.12
N ASP A 116 15.11 2.48 1.43
CA ASP A 116 15.05 3.78 0.72
C ASP A 116 15.36 3.64 -0.77
N SER A 117 16.23 2.71 -1.16
CA SER A 117 16.59 2.46 -2.56
C SER A 117 15.41 1.99 -3.42
N ALA A 118 14.35 1.48 -2.80
CA ALA A 118 13.13 1.05 -3.49
C ALA A 118 12.13 2.20 -3.70
N LYS A 119 12.34 3.35 -3.03
CA LYS A 119 11.51 4.55 -3.20
C LYS A 119 11.84 5.24 -4.54
N PRO A 120 10.94 6.10 -5.05
CA PRO A 120 11.21 6.89 -6.26
C PRO A 120 12.42 7.81 -6.10
N ASP A 121 13.23 7.98 -7.17
CA ASP A 121 14.42 8.86 -7.11
C ASP A 121 14.04 10.31 -6.80
N ARG A 122 12.92 10.77 -7.36
CA ARG A 122 12.34 12.08 -7.09
C ARG A 122 11.83 12.23 -5.65
N TYR A 123 11.47 11.14 -4.99
CA TYR A 123 11.18 11.17 -3.55
C TYR A 123 12.46 11.39 -2.76
N LEU A 124 13.53 10.67 -3.10
CA LEU A 124 14.84 10.78 -2.45
C LEU A 124 15.52 12.14 -2.67
N SER A 125 15.31 12.78 -3.82
CA SER A 125 15.77 14.15 -4.08
C SER A 125 14.88 15.24 -3.45
N GLY A 126 13.78 14.85 -2.79
CA GLY A 126 12.83 15.77 -2.16
C GLY A 126 11.90 16.51 -3.14
N GLU A 127 11.95 16.17 -4.43
CA GLU A 127 11.11 16.75 -5.49
C GLU A 127 9.65 16.31 -5.41
N ILE A 128 9.41 15.11 -4.89
CA ILE A 128 8.05 14.60 -4.68
C ILE A 128 7.64 14.80 -3.25
N THR A 129 6.59 15.59 -3.11
CA THR A 129 5.90 15.80 -1.84
C THR A 129 4.63 14.96 -1.73
N CYS A 130 4.18 14.42 -2.86
CA CYS A 130 2.88 13.84 -3.09
C CYS A 130 2.96 12.94 -4.33
N ASP A 131 2.84 11.63 -4.15
CA ASP A 131 2.71 10.68 -5.26
C ASP A 131 1.65 9.64 -4.92
N ARG A 132 1.05 9.07 -5.96
CA ARG A 132 0.07 8.02 -5.81
C ARG A 132 0.78 6.72 -5.46
N VAL A 133 0.31 6.07 -4.41
CA VAL A 133 0.83 4.76 -3.97
C VAL A 133 -0.27 3.71 -4.02
N ILE A 134 0.12 2.50 -4.39
CA ILE A 134 -0.66 1.28 -4.18
C ILE A 134 -0.09 0.55 -2.97
N LEU A 135 -0.95 0.21 -2.03
CA LEU A 135 -0.59 -0.60 -0.87
C LEU A 135 -1.14 -2.00 -1.04
N ILE A 136 -0.27 -3.01 -0.93
CA ILE A 136 -0.69 -4.42 -0.89
C ILE A 136 -0.55 -4.92 0.54
N TYR A 137 -1.65 -5.43 1.10
CA TYR A 137 -1.70 -5.86 2.49
C TYR A 137 -1.28 -7.31 2.66
N ASN A 138 -0.62 -7.60 3.78
CA ASN A 138 -0.15 -8.92 4.15
C ASN A 138 -0.32 -9.13 5.67
N GLN A 139 -0.56 -10.36 6.08
CA GLN A 139 -0.79 -10.76 7.47
C GLN A 139 0.50 -11.19 8.19
N SER A 140 1.52 -11.59 7.44
CA SER A 140 2.84 -11.98 7.97
C SER A 140 3.98 -11.46 7.10
N ILE A 141 5.20 -11.54 7.63
CA ILE A 141 6.44 -11.28 6.88
C ILE A 141 6.59 -12.29 5.73
N GLU A 142 6.32 -13.57 6.00
CA GLU A 142 6.40 -14.63 5.00
C GLU A 142 5.45 -14.37 3.81
N GLU A 143 4.19 -14.03 4.11
CA GLU A 143 3.20 -13.72 3.08
C GLU A 143 3.59 -12.45 2.31
N ARG A 144 4.10 -11.43 3.01
CA ARG A 144 4.59 -10.20 2.42
C ARG A 144 5.71 -10.48 1.42
N ASP A 145 6.76 -11.19 1.84
CA ASP A 145 7.96 -11.41 1.02
C ASP A 145 7.62 -12.29 -0.19
N MET A 146 6.85 -13.37 0.01
CA MET A 146 6.36 -14.21 -1.09
C MET A 146 5.55 -13.41 -2.12
N ARG A 147 4.57 -12.59 -1.67
CA ARG A 147 3.77 -11.78 -2.60
C ARG A 147 4.60 -10.69 -3.27
N MET A 148 5.50 -10.07 -2.52
CA MET A 148 6.38 -9.02 -3.02
C MET A 148 7.23 -9.55 -4.17
N ASP A 149 7.87 -10.70 -4.01
CA ASP A 149 8.69 -11.34 -5.04
C ASP A 149 7.87 -11.71 -6.28
N ARG A 150 6.69 -12.34 -6.09
CA ARG A 150 5.79 -12.73 -7.19
C ARG A 150 5.32 -11.52 -8.01
N ILE A 151 4.83 -10.48 -7.33
CA ILE A 151 4.31 -9.28 -7.98
C ILE A 151 5.44 -8.49 -8.64
N LEU A 152 6.60 -8.38 -7.99
CA LEU A 152 7.75 -7.68 -8.54
C LEU A 152 8.21 -8.33 -9.84
N LEU A 153 8.34 -9.65 -9.83
CA LEU A 153 8.73 -10.41 -11.01
C LEU A 153 7.74 -10.17 -12.16
N GLY A 154 6.43 -10.36 -11.93
CA GLY A 154 5.42 -10.20 -12.97
C GLY A 154 5.34 -8.78 -13.53
N LEU A 155 5.46 -7.75 -12.68
CA LEU A 155 5.48 -6.36 -13.13
C LEU A 155 6.77 -6.02 -13.90
N LYS A 156 7.91 -6.59 -13.53
CA LYS A 156 9.18 -6.39 -14.28
C LYS A 156 9.17 -7.11 -15.62
N GLU A 157 8.72 -8.36 -15.67
CA GLU A 157 8.58 -9.12 -16.93
C GLU A 157 7.64 -8.44 -17.93
N SER A 158 6.62 -7.75 -17.41
CA SER A 158 5.69 -6.95 -18.22
C SER A 158 6.22 -5.56 -18.60
N GLY A 159 7.42 -5.17 -18.15
CA GLY A 159 7.98 -3.83 -18.38
C GLY A 159 7.22 -2.70 -17.68
N ILE A 160 6.41 -3.02 -16.66
CA ILE A 160 5.55 -2.07 -15.94
C ILE A 160 6.31 -1.39 -14.80
N TYR A 161 7.31 -2.05 -14.20
CA TYR A 161 8.04 -1.55 -13.03
C TYR A 161 9.54 -1.34 -13.26
N LYS A 162 10.07 -0.24 -12.73
CA LYS A 162 11.44 0.24 -13.01
C LYS A 162 12.49 -0.16 -11.97
N LYS A 163 12.09 -0.51 -10.74
CA LYS A 163 13.00 -0.81 -9.62
C LYS A 163 13.14 -2.32 -9.40
N ASP A 164 14.15 -2.70 -8.61
CA ASP A 164 14.46 -4.09 -8.26
C ASP A 164 13.86 -4.57 -6.93
N SER A 165 13.08 -3.74 -6.26
CA SER A 165 12.35 -4.09 -5.03
C SER A 165 11.21 -3.12 -4.79
N PHE A 166 10.25 -3.53 -3.95
CA PHE A 166 9.25 -2.63 -3.39
C PHE A 166 9.68 -2.18 -1.99
N PRO A 167 9.47 -0.91 -1.61
CA PRO A 167 9.56 -0.54 -0.22
C PRO A 167 8.37 -1.15 0.53
N TYR A 168 8.59 -1.51 1.78
CA TYR A 168 7.57 -2.09 2.65
C TYR A 168 7.61 -1.45 4.04
N ARG A 169 6.53 -1.62 4.78
CA ARG A 169 6.42 -1.14 6.15
C ARG A 169 5.44 -1.94 6.98
N ARG A 170 5.47 -1.66 8.28
CA ARG A 170 4.45 -2.04 9.25
C ARG A 170 3.55 -0.84 9.55
N GLY A 171 2.28 -1.13 9.80
CA GLY A 171 1.37 -0.15 10.38
C GLY A 171 0.70 0.77 9.37
N CYS A 172 -0.10 1.70 9.88
CA CYS A 172 -1.01 2.51 9.07
C CYS A 172 -0.32 3.71 8.39
N ILE A 173 -0.93 4.25 7.33
CA ILE A 173 -0.59 5.60 6.82
C ILE A 173 -1.28 6.63 7.70
N GLU A 174 -0.74 7.84 7.74
CA GLU A 174 -1.48 9.08 7.98
C GLU A 174 -2.97 9.01 7.56
N PRO A 175 -3.90 9.57 8.35
CA PRO A 175 -3.69 10.30 9.60
C PRO A 175 -3.44 9.39 10.81
N HIS A 176 -3.46 8.06 10.64
CA HIS A 176 -3.36 7.12 11.76
C HIS A 176 -1.94 7.05 12.35
N GLU A 177 -0.93 7.35 11.54
CA GLU A 177 0.47 7.40 11.96
C GLU A 177 0.75 8.51 12.99
N LYS A 178 0.07 9.68 12.89
CA LYS A 178 0.21 10.80 13.85
C LYS A 178 0.09 10.42 15.32
N PHE A 179 -0.73 9.41 15.64
CA PHE A 179 -1.03 9.08 17.02
C PHE A 179 0.13 8.35 17.71
N PHE A 180 1.01 7.68 16.96
CA PHE A 180 2.05 6.78 17.49
C PHE A 180 3.44 7.08 16.96
N GLY A 181 3.52 7.89 15.91
CA GLY A 181 4.71 8.05 15.13
C GLY A 181 5.08 6.76 14.41
N PRO A 182 6.37 6.61 14.05
CA PRO A 182 6.84 5.50 13.25
C PRO A 182 6.69 4.15 13.98
N TRP A 183 6.12 3.15 13.30
CA TRP A 183 5.85 1.83 13.89
C TRP A 183 7.13 1.08 14.25
N GLU A 184 8.24 1.38 13.59
CA GLU A 184 9.58 0.84 13.87
C GLU A 184 10.10 1.21 15.26
N ASN A 185 9.56 2.26 15.89
CA ASN A 185 9.90 2.60 17.28
C ASN A 185 9.28 1.63 18.29
N TRP A 186 8.24 0.91 17.88
CA TRP A 186 7.47 0.02 18.74
C TRP A 186 7.74 -1.45 18.44
N PHE A 187 8.06 -1.78 17.18
CA PHE A 187 8.20 -3.16 16.72
C PHE A 187 9.36 -3.34 15.74
N GLU A 188 9.99 -4.51 15.83
CA GLU A 188 11.10 -4.93 14.98
C GLU A 188 10.59 -5.22 13.55
N MET A 189 11.28 -4.72 12.52
CA MET A 189 10.81 -4.86 11.12
C MET A 189 10.98 -6.28 10.54
N ASN A 190 11.67 -7.16 11.24
CA ASN A 190 12.03 -8.52 10.84
C ASN A 190 11.31 -9.61 11.66
N LYS A 191 10.25 -9.26 12.39
CA LYS A 191 9.58 -10.18 13.32
C LYS A 191 8.07 -10.09 13.27
N ASP A 192 7.36 -11.20 13.11
CA ASP A 192 5.92 -11.27 13.38
C ASP A 192 5.66 -11.47 14.89
N TYR A 193 4.54 -10.92 15.37
CA TYR A 193 4.16 -10.98 16.77
C TYR A 193 2.87 -11.79 16.96
N LYS A 194 2.77 -12.47 18.10
CA LYS A 194 1.65 -13.35 18.46
C LYS A 194 0.68 -12.67 19.41
#